data_AF-A0A2Y9FXL1-F1
#
_entry.id   AF-A0A2Y9FXL1-F1
#
_cell.length_a   1.000
_cell.length_b   1.000
_cell.length_c   1.000
_cell.angle_alpha   90.00
_cell.angle_beta   90.00
_cell.angle_gamma   90.00
#
_symmetry.space_group_name_H-M   'P 1'
#
loop_
_entity.id
_entity.type
_entity.pdbx_description
1 polymer ?
#
loop_
_entity_poly.entity_id
_entity_poly.type
_entity_poly.pdbx_seq_one_letter_code
_entity_poly.pdbx_strand_id
1 'polypeptide(L)'
;MAEMHTPYSSLKKLLFFLNGLVGMSGVLLIGLGTWVNGGSALTRVLGLSSAYLLHIGYLCLAMGCITVLLGFAGWYGATKENRGILLFVQDMAFEHILMTLRKNYRGYNEPDDYSTEWNSAMAKLRCCGVNNYTDFSGSSFEMTSGHTYPRSCCKSIRTAACDGRNESRDVIHQEGCFLKLMRITKIQSFTLSGGSLGAVAIQLPGILTTLLLFAKLG
;
A
#
# COMPACT_ATOMS: atom_id res chain seq x y z
N MET A 1 -27.51 -25.43 -5.56
CA MET A 1 -26.21 -25.09 -6.21
C MET A 1 -26.36 -23.83 -7.07
N ALA A 2 -26.76 -22.70 -6.49
CA ALA A 2 -27.01 -21.46 -7.23
C ALA A 2 -26.56 -20.22 -6.41
N GLU A 3 -25.34 -20.23 -5.90
CA GLU A 3 -24.78 -19.14 -5.06
C GLU A 3 -23.26 -18.96 -5.29
N MET A 4 -22.75 -19.18 -6.51
CA MET A 4 -21.30 -19.03 -6.82
C MET A 4 -20.97 -18.14 -8.04
N HIS A 5 -21.95 -17.74 -8.85
CA HIS A 5 -21.71 -16.95 -10.08
C HIS A 5 -21.75 -15.41 -9.90
N THR A 6 -22.47 -14.91 -8.90
CA THR A 6 -22.66 -13.48 -8.61
C THR A 6 -21.45 -12.74 -8.03
N PRO A 7 -20.62 -13.30 -7.12
CA PRO A 7 -19.52 -12.53 -6.52
C PRO A 7 -18.34 -12.28 -7.47
N TYR A 8 -18.10 -13.19 -8.42
CA TYR A 8 -16.99 -13.07 -9.38
C TYR A 8 -17.18 -11.91 -10.36
N SER A 9 -18.40 -11.69 -10.84
CA SER A 9 -18.73 -10.61 -11.79
C SER A 9 -18.53 -9.21 -11.18
N SER A 10 -18.95 -9.03 -9.92
CA SER A 10 -18.76 -7.78 -9.18
C SER A 10 -17.29 -7.50 -8.87
N LEU A 11 -16.53 -8.53 -8.47
CA LEU A 11 -15.09 -8.43 -8.25
C LEU A 11 -14.33 -8.06 -9.53
N LYS A 12 -14.72 -8.64 -10.67
CA LYS A 12 -14.12 -8.34 -11.98
C LYS A 12 -14.32 -6.88 -12.39
N LYS A 13 -15.54 -6.34 -12.21
CA LYS A 13 -15.84 -4.93 -12.47
C LYS A 13 -15.05 -3.99 -11.55
N LEU A 14 -14.90 -4.35 -10.28
CA LEU A 14 -14.11 -3.59 -9.32
C LEU A 14 -12.62 -3.57 -9.70
N LEU A 15 -12.04 -4.73 -10.03
CA LEU A 15 -10.65 -4.85 -10.47
C LEU A 15 -10.39 -4.02 -11.72
N PHE A 16 -11.30 -4.07 -12.69
CA PHE A 16 -11.23 -3.25 -13.89
C PHE A 16 -11.20 -1.75 -13.54
N PHE A 17 -12.14 -1.27 -12.73
CA PHE A 17 -12.20 0.13 -12.32
C PHE A 17 -10.95 0.59 -11.54
N LEU A 18 -10.50 -0.19 -10.55
CA LEU A 18 -9.34 0.14 -9.73
C LEU A 18 -8.05 0.19 -10.56
N ASN A 19 -7.82 -0.79 -11.44
CA ASN A 19 -6.65 -0.77 -12.32
C ASN A 19 -6.70 0.39 -13.33
N GLY A 20 -7.89 0.80 -13.77
CA GLY A 20 -8.08 2.01 -14.55
C GLY A 20 -7.67 3.28 -13.80
N LEU A 21 -8.08 3.42 -12.53
CA LEU A 21 -7.67 4.54 -11.69
C LEU A 21 -6.16 4.60 -11.47
N VAL A 22 -5.52 3.45 -11.27
CA VAL A 22 -4.05 3.34 -11.17
C VAL A 22 -3.38 3.78 -12.48
N GLY A 23 -3.91 3.38 -13.63
CA GLY A 23 -3.41 3.86 -14.92
C GLY A 23 -3.52 5.38 -15.06
N MET A 24 -4.65 5.95 -14.67
CA MET A 24 -4.89 7.40 -14.73
C MET A 24 -3.97 8.20 -13.80
N SER A 25 -3.70 7.72 -12.59
CA SER A 25 -2.75 8.38 -11.68
C SER A 25 -1.33 8.37 -12.24
N GLY A 26 -0.94 7.30 -12.93
CA GLY A 26 0.34 7.24 -13.65
C GLY A 26 0.46 8.31 -14.75
N VAL A 27 -0.59 8.55 -15.53
CA VAL A 27 -0.61 9.61 -16.56
C VAL A 27 -0.49 11.00 -15.92
N LEU A 28 -1.17 11.24 -14.79
CA LEU A 28 -1.04 12.49 -14.03
C LEU A 28 0.39 12.71 -13.53
N LEU A 29 1.06 11.67 -13.01
CA LEU A 29 2.45 11.74 -12.57
C LEU A 29 3.41 12.06 -13.72
N ILE A 30 3.18 11.47 -14.90
CA ILE A 30 3.95 11.81 -16.11
C ILE A 30 3.73 13.29 -16.47
N GLY A 31 2.48 13.77 -16.44
CA GLY A 31 2.15 15.17 -16.71
C GLY A 31 2.82 16.15 -15.73
N LEU A 32 2.86 15.81 -14.44
CA LEU A 32 3.58 16.61 -13.44
C LEU A 32 5.10 16.57 -13.68
N GLY A 33 5.66 15.42 -14.02
CA GLY A 33 7.08 15.26 -14.32
C GLY A 33 7.52 16.05 -15.56
N THR A 34 6.73 16.01 -16.65
CA THR A 34 7.00 16.81 -17.85
C THR A 34 6.81 18.30 -17.59
N TRP A 35 5.82 18.70 -16.79
CA TRP A 35 5.61 20.09 -16.39
C TRP A 35 6.81 20.64 -15.60
N VAL A 36 7.29 19.90 -14.61
CA VAL A 36 8.46 20.28 -13.79
C VAL A 36 9.73 20.39 -14.63
N ASN A 37 9.94 19.46 -15.57
CA ASN A 37 11.15 19.45 -16.41
C ASN A 37 11.08 20.46 -17.59
N GLY A 38 9.88 20.72 -18.11
CA GLY A 38 9.64 21.61 -19.25
C GLY A 38 9.45 23.09 -18.89
N GLY A 39 9.17 23.40 -17.61
CA GLY A 39 9.01 24.75 -17.09
C GLY A 39 10.33 25.52 -16.98
N SER A 40 10.95 25.87 -18.11
CA SER A 40 12.22 26.61 -18.19
C SER A 40 12.21 27.98 -17.50
N ALA A 41 11.05 28.60 -17.35
CA ALA A 41 10.85 29.85 -16.61
C ALA A 41 10.71 29.62 -15.09
N LEU A 42 10.05 28.54 -14.68
CA LEU A 42 9.75 28.24 -13.27
C LEU A 42 11.00 27.76 -12.50
N THR A 43 11.84 26.95 -13.15
CA THR A 43 13.12 26.47 -12.58
C THR A 43 14.15 27.58 -12.42
N ARG A 44 14.08 28.65 -13.23
CA ARG A 44 14.92 29.86 -13.11
C ARG A 44 14.43 30.83 -12.03
N VAL A 45 13.12 30.98 -11.84
CA VAL A 45 12.53 31.95 -10.89
C VAL A 45 12.56 31.45 -9.44
N LEU A 46 12.43 30.14 -9.20
CA LEU A 46 12.32 29.62 -7.84
C LEU A 46 13.65 29.57 -7.06
N GLY A 47 14.84 29.60 -7.71
CA GLY A 47 16.14 29.71 -7.03
C GLY A 47 16.52 28.58 -6.04
N LEU A 48 15.60 27.70 -5.68
CA LEU A 48 15.84 26.48 -4.91
C LEU A 48 16.61 25.50 -5.78
N SER A 49 17.86 25.23 -5.40
CA SER A 49 18.82 24.28 -6.00
C SER A 49 18.23 23.41 -7.12
N SER A 50 18.36 23.91 -8.35
CA SER A 50 17.79 23.37 -9.61
C SER A 50 17.95 21.86 -9.77
N ALA A 51 19.04 21.29 -9.24
CA ALA A 51 19.30 19.86 -9.26
C ALA A 51 18.21 19.02 -8.55
N TYR A 52 17.68 19.47 -7.42
CA TYR A 52 16.67 18.70 -6.67
C TYR A 52 15.33 18.64 -7.38
N LEU A 53 14.85 19.76 -7.94
CA LEU A 53 13.61 19.80 -8.72
C LEU A 53 13.71 18.95 -9.99
N LEU A 54 14.87 18.98 -10.65
CA LEU A 54 15.14 18.15 -11.82
C LEU A 54 15.13 16.65 -11.46
N HIS A 55 15.79 16.27 -10.36
CA HIS A 55 15.76 14.89 -9.84
C HIS A 55 14.33 14.44 -9.50
N ILE A 56 13.55 15.28 -8.81
CA ILE A 56 12.15 14.99 -8.50
C ILE A 56 11.33 14.81 -9.78
N GLY A 57 11.53 15.67 -10.80
CA GLY A 57 10.86 15.56 -12.10
C GLY A 57 11.14 14.24 -12.82
N TYR A 58 12.41 13.82 -12.88
CA TYR A 58 12.80 12.54 -13.47
C TYR A 58 12.25 11.34 -12.69
N LEU A 59 12.23 11.41 -11.36
CA LEU A 59 11.62 10.37 -10.52
C LEU A 59 10.11 10.26 -10.78
N CYS A 60 9.39 11.39 -10.88
CA CYS A 60 7.96 11.40 -11.23
C CYS A 60 7.69 10.77 -12.61
N LEU A 61 8.54 11.05 -13.61
CA LEU A 61 8.41 10.42 -14.93
C LEU A 61 8.62 8.91 -14.87
N ALA A 62 9.68 8.44 -14.20
CA ALA A 62 9.98 7.03 -14.08
C ALA A 62 8.88 6.26 -13.33
N MET A 63 8.45 6.78 -12.18
CA MET A 63 7.37 6.20 -11.38
C MET A 63 6.03 6.22 -12.12
N GLY A 64 5.74 7.30 -12.85
CA GLY A 64 4.55 7.43 -13.68
C GLY A 64 4.48 6.37 -14.78
N CYS A 65 5.56 6.17 -15.53
CA CYS A 65 5.65 5.13 -16.56
C CYS A 65 5.42 3.71 -15.99
N ILE A 66 6.05 3.39 -14.86
CA ILE A 66 5.87 2.10 -14.18
C ILE A 66 4.40 1.91 -13.77
N THR A 67 3.79 2.95 -13.19
CA THR A 67 2.39 2.90 -12.73
C THR A 67 1.40 2.72 -13.89
N VAL A 68 1.62 3.38 -15.03
CA VAL A 68 0.80 3.18 -16.25
C VAL A 68 0.92 1.75 -16.76
N LEU A 69 2.13 1.20 -16.83
CA LEU A 69 2.36 -0.17 -17.29
C LEU A 69 1.66 -1.19 -16.39
N LEU A 70 1.74 -1.02 -15.06
CA LEU A 70 1.06 -1.87 -14.09
C LEU A 70 -0.47 -1.75 -14.18
N GLY A 71 -1.00 -0.52 -14.30
CA GLY A 71 -2.43 -0.28 -14.48
C GLY A 71 -2.97 -0.92 -15.76
N PHE A 72 -2.24 -0.78 -16.88
CA PHE A 72 -2.61 -1.42 -18.15
C PHE A 72 -2.54 -2.94 -18.08
N ALA A 73 -1.48 -3.51 -17.47
CA ALA A 73 -1.37 -4.95 -17.27
C ALA A 73 -2.50 -5.50 -16.39
N GLY A 74 -2.87 -4.79 -15.32
CA GLY A 74 -3.98 -5.16 -14.44
C GLY A 74 -5.34 -5.11 -15.17
N TRP A 75 -5.58 -4.05 -15.95
CA TRP A 75 -6.78 -3.92 -16.80
C TRP A 75 -6.85 -5.02 -17.87
N TYR A 76 -5.74 -5.25 -18.58
CA TYR A 76 -5.63 -6.28 -19.60
C TYR A 76 -5.81 -7.69 -19.01
N GLY A 77 -5.19 -7.97 -17.85
CA GLY A 77 -5.38 -9.21 -17.11
C GLY A 77 -6.83 -9.44 -16.69
N ALA A 78 -7.53 -8.39 -16.25
CA ALA A 78 -8.94 -8.44 -15.89
C ALA A 78 -9.87 -8.69 -17.09
N THR A 79 -9.56 -8.12 -18.26
CA THR A 79 -10.35 -8.31 -19.49
C THR A 79 -10.13 -9.69 -20.12
N LYS A 80 -8.89 -10.19 -20.14
CA LYS A 80 -8.53 -11.49 -20.74
C LYS A 80 -8.67 -12.69 -19.80
N GLU A 81 -9.09 -12.47 -18.55
CA GLU A 81 -9.16 -13.51 -17.51
C GLU A 81 -7.84 -14.29 -17.34
N ASN A 82 -6.71 -13.68 -17.72
CA ASN A 82 -5.40 -14.32 -17.62
C ASN A 82 -4.91 -14.25 -16.17
N ARG A 83 -5.06 -15.37 -15.46
CA ARG A 83 -4.69 -15.51 -14.05
C ARG A 83 -3.21 -15.20 -13.80
N GLY A 84 -2.31 -15.51 -14.74
CA GLY A 84 -0.87 -15.26 -14.57
C GLY A 84 -0.54 -13.78 -14.47
N ILE A 85 -1.12 -12.95 -15.34
CA ILE A 85 -0.90 -11.50 -15.36
C ILE A 85 -1.50 -10.86 -14.09
N LEU A 86 -2.68 -11.29 -13.68
CA LEU A 86 -3.35 -10.74 -12.49
C LEU A 86 -2.56 -11.06 -11.20
N LEU A 87 -2.06 -12.29 -11.08
CA LEU A 87 -1.23 -12.69 -9.94
C LEU A 87 0.10 -11.94 -9.93
N PHE A 88 0.74 -11.76 -11.08
CA PHE A 88 2.00 -11.01 -11.17
C PHE A 88 1.86 -9.55 -10.75
N VAL A 89 0.79 -8.87 -11.17
CA VAL A 89 0.54 -7.46 -10.78
C VAL A 89 0.26 -7.36 -9.27
N GLN A 90 -0.49 -8.30 -8.71
CA GLN A 90 -0.77 -8.33 -7.27
C GLN A 90 0.49 -8.63 -6.45
N ASP A 91 1.31 -9.58 -6.89
CA ASP A 91 2.55 -9.98 -6.23
C ASP A 91 3.55 -8.81 -6.19
N MET A 92 3.77 -8.15 -7.34
CA MET A 92 4.66 -6.99 -7.45
C MET A 92 4.20 -5.80 -6.59
N ALA A 93 2.89 -5.49 -6.59
CA ALA A 93 2.35 -4.40 -5.77
C ALA A 93 2.46 -4.71 -4.27
N PHE A 94 2.21 -5.96 -3.89
CA PHE A 94 2.24 -6.40 -2.51
C PHE A 94 3.66 -6.40 -1.94
N GLU A 95 4.64 -6.96 -2.67
CA GLU A 95 6.05 -6.94 -2.29
C GLU A 95 6.57 -5.52 -2.08
N HIS A 96 6.19 -4.57 -2.93
CA HIS A 96 6.59 -3.18 -2.76
C HIS A 96 6.03 -2.54 -1.48
N ILE A 97 4.76 -2.82 -1.16
CA ILE A 97 4.12 -2.37 0.09
C ILE A 97 4.84 -2.97 1.30
N LEU A 98 5.12 -4.28 1.26
CA LEU A 98 5.81 -4.98 2.34
C LEU A 98 7.24 -4.48 2.55
N MET A 99 8.00 -4.25 1.47
CA MET A 99 9.34 -3.67 1.55
C MET A 99 9.31 -2.27 2.13
N THR A 100 8.35 -1.44 1.70
CA THR A 100 8.18 -0.07 2.21
C THR A 100 7.85 -0.08 3.70
N LEU A 101 6.94 -0.94 4.11
CA LEU A 101 6.57 -1.15 5.51
C LEU A 101 7.78 -1.61 6.33
N ARG A 102 8.51 -2.63 5.88
CA ARG A 102 9.69 -3.16 6.58
C ARG A 102 10.80 -2.11 6.71
N LYS A 103 11.03 -1.31 5.66
CA LYS A 103 12.08 -0.29 5.63
C LYS A 103 11.76 0.91 6.52
N ASN A 104 10.50 1.33 6.55
CA ASN A 104 10.06 2.50 7.31
C ASN A 104 9.63 2.18 8.74
N TYR A 105 9.44 0.90 9.09
CA TYR A 105 9.14 0.49 10.46
C TYR A 105 10.32 0.80 11.39
N ARG A 106 10.06 1.59 12.43
CA ARG A 106 11.08 2.03 13.39
C ARG A 106 10.90 1.44 14.78
N GLY A 107 9.70 0.97 15.13
CA GLY A 107 9.50 0.14 16.30
C GLY A 107 8.20 0.37 17.03
N TYR A 108 8.16 -0.05 18.29
CA TYR A 108 6.95 0.05 19.10
C TYR A 108 6.74 1.44 19.72
N ASN A 109 7.82 2.14 20.05
CA ASN A 109 7.77 3.43 20.75
C ASN A 109 7.85 4.64 19.81
N GLU A 110 7.83 4.40 18.50
CA GLU A 110 8.01 5.44 17.50
C GLU A 110 6.65 6.00 17.07
N PRO A 111 6.45 7.33 17.11
CA PRO A 111 5.16 7.95 16.83
C PRO A 111 4.85 8.07 15.32
N ASP A 112 5.62 7.40 14.45
CA ASP A 112 5.39 7.45 13.01
C ASP A 112 4.20 6.57 12.59
N ASP A 113 3.55 6.96 11.49
CA ASP A 113 2.35 6.29 10.98
C ASP A 113 2.65 4.82 10.63
N TYR A 114 3.80 4.51 10.03
CA TYR A 114 4.16 3.14 9.66
C TYR A 114 4.28 2.24 10.88
N SER A 115 5.01 2.69 11.91
CA SER A 115 5.16 1.98 13.17
C SER A 115 3.81 1.80 13.88
N THR A 116 3.04 2.87 14.01
CA THR A 116 1.75 2.86 14.71
C THR A 116 0.74 1.93 14.04
N GLU A 117 0.56 2.06 12.72
CA GLU A 117 -0.37 1.23 11.96
C GLU A 117 0.07 -0.23 11.95
N TRP A 118 1.36 -0.50 11.78
CA TRP A 118 1.87 -1.87 11.74
C TRP A 118 1.74 -2.57 13.10
N ASN A 119 2.03 -1.86 14.20
CA ASN A 119 1.82 -2.37 15.55
C ASN A 119 0.34 -2.69 15.80
N SER A 120 -0.57 -1.83 15.35
CA SER A 120 -2.02 -2.06 15.43
C SER A 120 -2.45 -3.28 14.61
N ALA A 121 -1.92 -3.42 13.39
CA ALA A 121 -2.22 -4.56 12.51
C ALA A 121 -1.77 -5.89 13.13
N MET A 122 -0.53 -5.98 13.62
CA MET A 122 0.00 -7.17 14.29
C MET A 122 -0.83 -7.55 15.53
N ALA A 123 -1.19 -6.57 16.36
CA ALA A 123 -2.00 -6.79 17.56
C ALA A 123 -3.42 -7.27 17.22
N LYS A 124 -4.09 -6.65 16.24
CA LYS A 124 -5.45 -7.00 15.82
C LYS A 124 -5.52 -8.37 15.14
N LEU A 125 -4.56 -8.65 14.26
CA LEU A 125 -4.50 -9.89 13.50
C LEU A 125 -3.86 -11.04 14.31
N ARG A 126 -3.26 -10.76 15.47
CA ARG A 126 -2.59 -11.75 16.33
C ARG A 126 -1.52 -12.53 15.56
N CYS A 127 -0.61 -11.79 14.94
CA CYS A 127 0.48 -12.28 14.10
C CYS A 127 1.75 -11.49 14.40
N CYS A 128 2.90 -11.95 13.90
CA CYS A 128 4.17 -11.25 14.07
C CYS A 128 4.94 -11.22 12.75
N GLY A 129 5.34 -10.01 12.35
CA GLY A 129 6.02 -9.80 11.08
C GLY A 129 5.11 -10.03 9.87
N VAL A 130 5.70 -9.90 8.69
CA VAL A 130 4.99 -10.05 7.42
C VAL A 130 4.77 -11.53 7.13
N ASN A 131 5.88 -12.27 7.06
CA ASN A 131 5.94 -13.70 6.85
C ASN A 131 6.13 -14.45 8.18
N ASN A 132 6.97 -13.91 9.08
CA ASN A 132 7.20 -14.46 10.42
C ASN A 132 7.93 -13.45 11.33
N TYR A 133 8.08 -13.77 12.62
CA TYR A 133 8.82 -12.97 13.61
C TYR A 133 10.28 -12.69 13.20
N THR A 134 10.90 -13.59 12.42
CA THR A 134 12.27 -13.42 11.91
C THR A 134 12.41 -12.23 10.96
N ASP A 135 11.32 -11.63 10.49
CA ASP A 135 11.35 -10.43 9.65
C ASP A 135 11.96 -9.21 10.34
N PHE A 136 12.09 -9.24 11.66
CA PHE A 136 12.75 -8.18 12.41
C PHE A 136 14.27 -8.38 12.53
N SER A 137 14.79 -9.58 12.27
CA SER A 137 16.24 -9.82 12.31
C SER A 137 16.95 -9.07 11.18
N GLY A 138 18.05 -8.40 11.52
CA GLY A 138 18.80 -7.50 10.64
C GLY A 138 18.04 -6.25 10.20
N SER A 139 16.86 -5.98 10.79
CA SER A 139 16.07 -4.79 10.45
C SER A 139 16.55 -3.55 11.19
N SER A 140 16.16 -2.36 10.70
CA SER A 140 16.40 -1.07 11.39
C SER A 140 15.88 -1.08 12.82
N PHE A 141 14.75 -1.77 13.06
CA PHE A 141 14.16 -1.93 14.38
C PHE A 141 15.06 -2.70 15.35
N GLU A 142 15.63 -3.84 14.94
CA GLU A 142 16.53 -4.63 15.80
C GLU A 142 17.80 -3.83 16.10
N MET A 143 18.34 -3.14 15.10
CA MET A 143 19.55 -2.31 15.27
C MET A 143 19.33 -1.13 16.22
N THR A 144 18.13 -0.54 16.24
CA THR A 144 17.81 0.63 17.06
C THR A 144 17.39 0.26 18.48
N SER A 145 16.60 -0.81 18.62
CA SER A 145 15.98 -1.19 19.89
C SER A 145 16.74 -2.29 20.64
N GLY A 146 17.56 -3.08 19.94
CA GLY A 146 18.23 -4.25 20.47
C GLY A 146 17.31 -5.44 20.78
N HIS A 147 16.03 -5.37 20.38
CA HIS A 147 15.04 -6.43 20.53
C HIS A 147 14.87 -7.22 19.23
N THR A 148 14.64 -8.54 19.33
CA THR A 148 14.44 -9.42 18.16
C THR A 148 13.03 -9.35 17.60
N TYR A 149 12.06 -8.84 18.38
CA TYR A 149 10.69 -8.59 17.93
C TYR A 149 10.02 -7.46 18.75
N PRO A 150 9.02 -6.77 18.20
CA PRO A 150 8.26 -5.73 18.90
C PRO A 150 7.18 -6.31 19.83
N ARG A 151 6.78 -5.56 20.86
CA ARG A 151 5.74 -5.99 21.81
C ARG A 151 4.36 -6.28 21.19
N SER A 152 4.09 -5.74 20.02
CA SER A 152 2.88 -6.04 19.23
C SER A 152 2.80 -7.50 18.80
N CYS A 153 3.91 -8.25 18.81
CA CYS A 153 3.95 -9.69 18.55
C CYS A 153 3.57 -10.56 19.76
N CYS A 154 3.48 -10.00 20.96
CA CYS A 154 3.18 -10.73 22.19
C CYS A 154 1.75 -11.28 22.17
N LYS A 155 1.56 -12.53 22.60
CA LYS A 155 0.21 -13.06 22.88
C LYS A 155 -0.47 -12.34 24.05
N SER A 156 0.34 -11.91 25.02
CA SER A 156 -0.09 -11.17 26.20
C SER A 156 0.93 -10.07 26.51
N ILE A 157 0.48 -8.83 26.50
CA ILE A 157 1.33 -7.63 26.69
C ILE A 157 1.87 -7.54 28.13
N ARG A 158 1.19 -8.15 29.11
CA ARG A 158 1.53 -8.05 30.54
C ARG A 158 2.49 -9.13 31.03
N THR A 159 2.83 -10.09 30.18
CA THR A 159 3.69 -11.20 30.60
C THR A 159 5.15 -10.74 30.57
N ALA A 160 5.85 -10.87 31.70
CA ALA A 160 7.28 -10.53 31.80
C ALA A 160 8.15 -11.36 30.82
N ALA A 161 7.68 -12.54 30.42
CA ALA A 161 8.31 -13.36 29.40
C ALA A 161 8.32 -12.71 28.00
N CYS A 162 7.46 -11.71 27.73
CA CYS A 162 7.48 -10.98 26.46
C CYS A 162 8.39 -9.75 26.55
N ASP A 163 9.69 -10.01 26.64
CA ASP A 163 10.78 -9.05 26.84
C ASP A 163 11.38 -8.52 25.52
N GLY A 164 10.92 -9.03 24.37
CA GLY A 164 11.48 -8.71 23.06
C GLY A 164 12.68 -9.58 22.68
N ARG A 165 12.92 -10.70 23.37
CA ARG A 165 13.99 -11.68 23.08
C ARG A 165 13.51 -13.13 23.18
N ASN A 166 12.50 -13.42 23.99
CA ASN A 166 11.97 -14.78 24.15
C ASN A 166 11.02 -15.17 23.00
N GLU A 167 11.55 -15.96 22.06
CA GLU A 167 10.86 -16.36 20.83
C GLU A 167 9.96 -17.61 20.97
N SER A 168 9.72 -18.04 22.22
CA SER A 168 8.89 -19.21 22.49
C SER A 168 7.49 -19.08 21.90
N ARG A 169 6.98 -20.20 21.35
CA ARG A 169 5.64 -20.29 20.76
C ARG A 169 4.53 -19.91 21.75
N ASP A 170 4.78 -19.99 23.05
CA ASP A 170 3.81 -19.63 24.11
C ASP A 170 3.77 -18.14 24.41
N VAL A 171 4.82 -17.40 24.04
CA VAL A 171 4.99 -15.97 24.34
C VAL A 171 4.56 -15.09 23.17
N ILE A 172 4.94 -15.46 21.95
CA ILE A 172 4.70 -14.68 20.74
C ILE A 172 3.82 -15.40 19.71
N HIS A 173 3.24 -14.62 18.81
CA HIS A 173 2.60 -15.15 17.61
C HIS A 173 3.66 -15.52 16.56
N GLN A 174 3.85 -16.81 16.27
CA GLN A 174 4.82 -17.25 15.24
C GLN A 174 4.25 -17.28 13.80
N GLU A 175 2.97 -16.96 13.59
CA GLU A 175 2.45 -16.82 12.22
C GLU A 175 2.63 -15.38 11.74
N GLY A 176 3.09 -15.20 10.50
CA GLY A 176 3.11 -13.91 9.83
C GLY A 176 1.73 -13.35 9.51
N CYS A 177 1.64 -12.03 9.44
CA CYS A 177 0.39 -11.33 9.18
C CYS A 177 -0.13 -11.52 7.75
N PHE A 178 0.75 -11.74 6.78
CA PHE A 178 0.34 -11.94 5.39
C PHE A 178 -0.53 -13.19 5.21
N LEU A 179 -0.02 -14.34 5.66
CA LEU A 179 -0.74 -15.61 5.60
C LEU A 179 -2.07 -15.53 6.35
N LYS A 180 -2.10 -14.86 7.49
CA LYS A 180 -3.29 -14.70 8.31
C LYS A 180 -4.31 -13.77 7.67
N LEU A 181 -3.86 -12.66 7.10
CA LEU A 181 -4.69 -11.73 6.34
C LEU A 181 -5.31 -12.44 5.14
N MET A 182 -4.53 -13.17 4.34
CA MET A 182 -5.04 -13.95 3.21
C MET A 182 -6.07 -15.00 3.61
N ARG A 183 -5.87 -15.65 4.77
CA ARG A 183 -6.83 -16.61 5.33
C ARG A 183 -8.16 -15.92 5.67
N ILE A 184 -8.11 -14.73 6.30
CA ILE A 184 -9.30 -13.94 6.65
C ILE A 184 -9.99 -13.40 5.39
N THR A 185 -9.27 -12.81 4.44
CA THR A 185 -9.84 -12.22 3.21
C THR A 185 -10.48 -13.28 2.31
N LYS A 186 -9.93 -14.50 2.26
CA LYS A 186 -10.54 -15.64 1.57
C LYS A 186 -11.88 -16.06 2.19
N ILE A 187 -12.03 -15.89 3.50
CA ILE A 187 -13.26 -16.23 4.25
C ILE A 187 -14.28 -15.06 4.24
N GLN A 188 -13.83 -13.81 4.08
CA GLN A 188 -14.63 -12.59 4.19
C GLN A 188 -15.13 -12.00 2.86
N SER A 189 -14.87 -12.65 1.72
CA SER A 189 -15.34 -12.19 0.40
C SER A 189 -16.87 -12.18 0.23
N PHE A 190 -17.63 -12.60 1.26
CA PHE A 190 -19.09 -12.52 1.32
C PHE A 190 -19.65 -11.16 1.80
N THR A 191 -18.90 -10.34 2.56
CA THR A 191 -19.49 -9.15 3.25
C THR A 191 -18.83 -7.80 2.91
N LEU A 192 -17.75 -7.77 2.15
CA LEU A 192 -17.03 -6.52 1.82
C LEU A 192 -17.49 -5.85 0.50
N SER A 193 -18.70 -6.15 0.02
CA SER A 193 -19.31 -5.43 -1.11
C SER A 193 -20.09 -4.17 -0.67
N GLY A 194 -20.27 -3.93 0.63
CA GLY A 194 -21.12 -2.84 1.14
C GLY A 194 -20.42 -1.50 1.40
N GLY A 195 -19.09 -1.45 1.45
CA GLY A 195 -18.35 -0.24 1.89
C GLY A 195 -17.78 0.65 0.78
N SER A 196 -17.51 0.10 -0.40
CA SER A 196 -16.73 0.81 -1.44
C SER A 196 -17.54 1.81 -2.29
N LEU A 197 -18.87 1.88 -2.15
CA LEU A 197 -19.65 2.94 -2.80
C LEU A 197 -19.41 4.33 -2.15
N GLY A 198 -18.95 4.38 -0.89
CA GLY A 198 -18.73 5.66 -0.19
C GLY A 198 -17.56 6.47 -0.72
N ALA A 199 -16.44 5.83 -1.07
CA ALA A 199 -15.22 6.53 -1.48
C ALA A 199 -15.37 7.21 -2.86
N VAL A 200 -16.06 6.56 -3.80
CA VAL A 200 -16.31 7.13 -5.14
C VAL A 200 -17.29 8.30 -5.08
N ALA A 201 -18.30 8.22 -4.19
CA ALA A 201 -19.26 9.30 -3.99
C ALA A 201 -18.64 10.55 -3.33
N ILE A 202 -17.58 10.39 -2.53
CA ILE A 202 -16.89 11.51 -1.87
C ILE A 202 -15.95 12.25 -2.84
N GLN A 203 -15.41 11.56 -3.86
CA GLN A 203 -14.43 12.15 -4.77
C GLN A 203 -15.08 12.96 -5.93
N LEU A 204 -16.27 12.57 -6.39
CA LEU A 204 -16.98 13.26 -7.47
C LEU A 204 -17.36 14.73 -7.16
N PRO A 205 -17.86 15.07 -5.95
CA PRO A 205 -18.15 16.46 -5.58
C PRO A 205 -16.90 17.32 -5.50
N GLY A 206 -15.77 16.76 -5.06
CA GLY A 206 -14.49 17.46 -4.95
C GLY A 206 -13.94 17.83 -6.32
N ILE A 207 -13.96 16.90 -7.26
CA ILE A 207 -13.53 17.15 -8.65
C ILE A 207 -14.45 18.19 -9.32
N LEU A 208 -15.76 18.10 -9.11
CA LEU A 208 -16.73 19.04 -9.68
C LEU A 208 -16.57 20.47 -9.10
N THR A 209 -16.37 20.59 -7.79
CA THR A 209 -16.13 21.90 -7.16
C THR A 209 -14.80 22.50 -7.61
N THR A 210 -13.74 21.71 -7.77
CA THR A 210 -12.47 22.20 -8.35
C THR A 210 -12.65 22.69 -9.78
N LEU A 211 -13.34 21.95 -10.65
CA LEU A 211 -13.60 22.36 -12.04
C LEU A 211 -14.44 23.64 -12.12
N LEU A 212 -15.47 23.77 -11.30
CA LEU A 212 -16.31 24.98 -11.24
C LEU A 212 -15.55 26.19 -10.70
N LEU A 213 -14.65 26.00 -9.73
CA LEU A 213 -13.80 27.06 -9.20
C LEU A 213 -12.81 27.55 -10.28
N PHE A 214 -12.21 26.63 -11.04
CA PHE A 214 -11.34 26.98 -12.17
C PHE A 214 -12.08 27.75 -13.26
N ALA A 215 -13.31 27.35 -13.61
CA ALA A 215 -14.13 28.03 -14.62
C ALA A 215 -14.66 29.41 -14.17
N LYS A 216 -14.59 29.71 -12.87
CA LYS A 216 -14.98 31.01 -12.27
C LYS A 216 -13.80 31.96 -12.07
N LEU A 217 -12.58 31.44 -12.06
CA LEU A 217 -11.33 32.19 -11.83
C LEU A 217 -10.51 32.42 -13.12
N GLY A 218 -10.87 31.76 -14.22
CA GLY A 218 -10.45 32.10 -15.59
C GLY A 218 -11.57 32.80 -16.33
#